data_AF-A0A947Z9L1-F1
#
_entry.id   AF-A0A947Z9L1-F1
#
_cell.length_a   1.000
_cell.length_b   1.000
_cell.length_c   1.000
_cell.angle_alpha   90.00
_cell.angle_beta   90.00
_cell.angle_gamma   90.00
#
_symmetry.space_group_name_H-M   'P 1'
#
loop_
_entity.id
_entity.type
_entity.pdbx_description
1 polymer ?
#
loop_
_entity_poly.entity_id
_entity_poly.type
_entity_poly.pdbx_seq_one_letter_code
_entity_poly.pdbx_strand_id
1 'polypeptide(L)'
;MNQQEEQYLMELEQELQGQRIQNRQMSNSQQSLFNIPDEQNLIRWQLDLREDLDRIYHLLRGDIIKEDDKGNMIYVAPEDDNLRPFNEFGVQMIMNILSF
;
A
#
# COMPACT_ATOMS: atom_id res chain seq x y z
N MET A 1 -21.27 65.78 -14.43
CA MET A 1 -21.71 64.39 -14.19
C MET A 1 -23.14 64.47 -13.73
N ASN A 2 -24.07 63.81 -14.41
CA ASN A 2 -25.48 63.86 -14.04
C ASN A 2 -25.70 62.96 -12.82
N GLN A 3 -26.49 63.40 -11.84
CA GLN A 3 -26.75 62.64 -10.59
C GLN A 3 -27.32 61.23 -10.85
N GLN A 4 -27.96 61.04 -12.01
CA GLN A 4 -28.46 59.74 -12.47
C GLN A 4 -27.33 58.80 -12.90
N GLU A 5 -26.23 59.32 -13.46
CA GLU A 5 -25.05 58.53 -13.83
C GLU A 5 -24.31 58.04 -12.58
N GLU A 6 -24.21 58.87 -11.54
CA GLU A 6 -23.57 58.49 -10.27
C GLU A 6 -24.37 57.40 -9.54
N GLN A 7 -25.70 57.49 -9.54
CA GLN A 7 -26.56 56.46 -8.95
C GLN A 7 -26.47 55.13 -9.72
N TYR A 8 -26.46 55.19 -11.05
CA TYR A 8 -26.32 54.01 -11.90
C TYR A 8 -24.94 53.33 -11.72
N LEU A 9 -23.87 54.13 -11.61
CA LEU A 9 -22.53 53.61 -11.34
C LEU A 9 -22.41 52.95 -9.96
N MET A 10 -23.06 53.51 -8.94
CA MET A 10 -23.08 52.94 -7.60
C MET A 10 -23.85 51.60 -7.55
N GLU A 11 -24.97 51.51 -8.25
CA GLU A 11 -25.75 50.27 -8.36
C GLU A 11 -24.96 49.16 -9.08
N LEU A 12 -24.28 49.53 -10.17
CA LEU A 12 -23.44 48.60 -10.93
C LEU A 12 -22.23 48.11 -10.12
N GLU A 13 -21.61 48.98 -9.31
CA GLU A 13 -20.50 48.61 -8.44
C GLU A 13 -20.94 47.64 -7.34
N GLN A 14 -22.15 47.86 -6.78
CA GLN A 14 -22.73 46.98 -5.78
C GLN A 14 -23.08 45.59 -6.35
N GLU A 15 -23.61 45.54 -7.57
CA GLU A 15 -23.88 44.27 -8.26
C GLU A 15 -22.59 43.49 -8.57
N LEU A 16 -21.56 44.18 -9.07
CA LEU A 16 -20.24 43.59 -9.31
C LEU A 16 -19.61 43.05 -8.03
N GLN A 17 -19.77 43.74 -6.91
CA GLN A 17 -19.29 43.29 -5.62
C GLN A 17 -20.05 42.03 -5.15
N GLY A 18 -21.37 41.99 -5.33
CA GLY A 18 -22.21 40.83 -5.04
C GLY A 18 -21.78 39.59 -5.85
N GLN A 19 -21.61 39.75 -7.16
CA GLN A 19 -21.16 38.65 -8.04
C GLN A 19 -19.75 38.16 -7.69
N ARG A 20 -18.84 39.05 -7.30
CA ARG A 20 -17.47 38.66 -6.86
C ARG A 20 -17.48 37.83 -5.58
N ILE A 21 -18.36 38.16 -4.63
CA ILE A 21 -18.50 37.39 -3.38
C ILE A 21 -19.07 36.01 -3.69
N GLN A 22 -20.11 35.93 -4.54
CA GLN A 22 -20.72 34.66 -4.94
C GLN A 22 -19.74 33.74 -5.68
N ASN A 23 -18.94 34.28 -6.60
CA ASN A 23 -17.89 33.53 -7.30
C ASN A 23 -16.79 33.01 -6.36
N ARG A 24 -16.38 33.80 -5.36
CA ARG A 24 -15.40 33.33 -4.36
C ARG A 24 -15.96 32.18 -3.50
N GLN A 25 -17.23 32.27 -3.11
CA GLN A 25 -17.88 31.20 -2.34
C GLN A 25 -18.02 29.91 -3.16
N MET A 26 -18.37 30.02 -4.44
CA MET A 26 -18.46 28.88 -5.37
C MET A 26 -17.09 28.24 -5.66
N SER A 27 -16.05 29.06 -5.79
CA SER A 27 -14.68 28.56 -6.02
C SER A 27 -14.15 27.77 -4.80
N ASN A 28 -14.49 28.20 -3.59
CA ASN A 28 -14.06 27.52 -2.37
C ASN A 28 -14.79 26.19 -2.15
N SER A 29 -16.07 26.09 -2.53
CA SER A 29 -16.84 24.86 -2.42
C SER A 29 -16.45 23.79 -3.47
N GLN A 30 -15.97 24.21 -4.63
CA GLN A 30 -15.45 23.29 -5.65
C GLN A 30 -14.10 22.65 -5.22
N GLN A 31 -13.22 23.40 -4.55
CA GLN A 31 -11.94 22.85 -4.05
C GLN A 31 -12.13 21.74 -3.00
N SER A 32 -13.19 21.79 -2.18
CA SER A 32 -13.50 20.74 -1.21
C SER A 32 -14.03 19.44 -1.82
N LEU A 33 -14.55 19.46 -3.05
CA LEU A 33 -15.10 18.27 -3.72
C LEU A 33 -14.05 17.50 -4.55
N PHE A 34 -12.95 18.15 -4.92
CA PHE A 34 -11.83 17.51 -5.63
C PHE A 34 -10.74 16.96 -4.69
N ASN A 35 -10.87 17.18 -3.38
CA ASN A 35 -10.05 16.51 -2.37
C ASN A 35 -10.66 15.16 -1.98
N ILE A 36 -11.05 14.37 -2.99
CA ILE A 36 -11.16 12.93 -2.82
C ILE A 36 -9.73 12.50 -2.49
N PRO A 37 -9.45 11.99 -1.28
CA PRO A 37 -8.10 11.53 -0.97
C PRO A 37 -7.73 10.53 -2.07
N ASP A 38 -6.65 10.87 -2.78
CA ASP A 38 -6.00 10.02 -3.75
C ASP A 38 -6.16 8.59 -3.28
N GLU A 39 -6.82 7.81 -4.13
CA GLU A 39 -6.86 6.37 -4.12
C GLU A 39 -5.67 5.89 -3.31
N GLN A 40 -5.95 5.36 -2.11
CA GLN A 40 -4.96 4.67 -1.30
C GLN A 40 -4.35 3.65 -2.23
N ASN A 41 -3.25 4.08 -2.85
CA ASN A 41 -2.56 3.34 -3.85
C ASN A 41 -2.25 2.05 -3.12
N LEU A 42 -2.80 0.95 -3.62
CA LEU A 42 -2.54 -0.44 -3.22
C LEU A 42 -1.07 -0.83 -3.47
N ILE A 43 -0.18 0.17 -3.48
CA ILE A 43 1.25 0.14 -3.60
C ILE A 43 1.79 -0.44 -2.30
N ARG A 44 2.20 -1.69 -2.45
CA ARG A 44 3.43 -2.26 -1.88
C ARG A 44 3.35 -2.64 -0.42
N TRP A 45 2.58 -3.68 -0.15
CA TRP A 45 3.20 -4.77 0.60
C TRP A 45 4.16 -5.44 -0.39
N GLN A 46 5.44 -5.01 -0.39
CA GLN A 46 6.48 -5.91 -0.91
C GLN A 46 6.42 -7.13 0.00
N LEU A 47 5.81 -8.20 -0.49
CA LEU A 47 5.76 -9.46 0.24
C LEU A 47 7.19 -9.93 0.38
N ASP A 48 7.72 -9.85 1.60
CA ASP A 48 9.01 -10.44 1.93
C ASP A 48 8.80 -11.95 2.11
N LEU A 49 8.86 -12.68 1.00
CA LEU A 49 8.65 -14.13 0.97
C LEU A 49 9.86 -14.92 1.48
N ARG A 50 10.91 -14.26 2.00
CA ARG A 50 12.13 -14.96 2.43
C ARG A 50 11.86 -15.97 3.55
N GLU A 51 11.05 -15.59 4.53
CA GLU A 51 10.67 -16.49 5.64
C GLU A 51 9.82 -17.66 5.15
N ASP A 52 8.91 -17.40 4.21
CA ASP A 52 8.04 -18.43 3.64
C ASP A 52 8.83 -19.41 2.77
N LEU A 53 9.78 -18.92 1.98
CA LEU A 53 10.68 -19.75 1.18
C LEU A 53 11.58 -20.63 2.07
N ASP A 54 12.07 -20.10 3.18
CA ASP A 54 12.86 -20.84 4.16
C ASP A 54 12.04 -21.96 4.82
N ARG A 55 10.79 -21.65 5.20
CA ARG A 55 9.83 -22.66 5.72
C ARG A 55 9.54 -23.75 4.69
N ILE A 56 9.32 -23.37 3.43
CA ILE A 56 9.08 -24.34 2.35
C ILE A 56 10.32 -25.22 2.14
N TYR A 57 11.52 -24.64 2.18
CA TYR A 57 12.77 -25.39 2.08
C TYR A 57 12.88 -26.48 3.16
N HIS A 58 12.68 -26.10 4.42
CA HIS A 58 12.71 -27.03 5.55
C HIS A 58 11.60 -28.09 5.49
N LEU A 59 10.42 -27.71 5.01
CA LEU A 59 9.32 -28.66 4.78
C LEU A 59 9.67 -29.70 3.70
N LEU A 60 10.26 -29.27 2.59
CA LEU A 60 10.65 -30.16 1.50
C LEU A 60 11.78 -31.13 1.91
N ARG A 61 12.66 -30.70 2.83
CA ARG A 61 13.68 -31.56 3.44
C ARG A 61 13.14 -32.50 4.51
N GLY A 62 11.95 -32.23 5.04
CA GLY A 62 11.39 -32.95 6.17
C GLY A 62 12.04 -32.59 7.51
N ASP A 63 12.62 -31.39 7.62
CA ASP A 63 13.26 -30.93 8.84
C ASP A 63 12.21 -30.71 9.95
N ILE A 64 12.59 -30.99 11.20
CA ILE A 64 11.74 -30.85 12.38
C ILE A 64 12.24 -29.71 13.25
N ILE A 65 11.32 -29.00 13.89
CA ILE A 65 11.69 -27.94 14.82
C ILE A 65 12.01 -28.57 16.19
N LYS A 66 13.21 -28.29 16.71
CA LYS A 66 13.65 -28.67 18.06
C LYS A 66 14.15 -27.45 18.81
N GLU A 67 14.00 -27.49 20.12
CA GLU A 67 14.56 -26.49 21.03
C GLU A 67 16.04 -26.82 21.32
N ASP A 68 16.92 -25.82 21.25
CA ASP A 68 18.34 -25.97 21.62
C ASP A 68 18.56 -25.78 23.12
N ASP A 69 19.80 -26.03 23.60
CA ASP A 69 20.17 -25.88 25.01
C ASP A 69 20.05 -24.44 25.56
N LYS A 70 19.75 -23.46 24.69
CA LYS A 70 19.58 -22.05 25.00
C LYS A 70 18.13 -21.58 24.86
N GLY A 71 17.20 -22.48 24.54
CA GLY A 71 15.77 -22.18 24.36
C GLY A 71 15.39 -21.61 22.98
N ASN A 72 16.27 -21.70 21.97
CA ASN A 72 15.95 -21.27 20.61
C ASN A 72 15.36 -22.43 19.80
N MET A 73 14.41 -22.11 18.92
CA MET A 73 13.82 -23.07 18.00
C MET A 73 14.68 -23.15 16.73
N ILE A 74 15.20 -24.35 16.42
CA ILE A 74 16.02 -24.63 15.25
C ILE A 74 15.42 -25.75 14.41
N TYR A 75 15.61 -25.67 13.09
CA TYR A 75 15.30 -26.78 12.19
C TYR A 75 16.42 -27.82 12.24
N VAL A 76 16.05 -29.08 12.44
CA VAL A 76 16.97 -30.21 12.54
C VAL A 76 16.55 -31.27 11.52
N ALA A 77 17.52 -31.74 10.74
CA ALA A 77 17.29 -32.81 9.78
C ALA A 77 16.89 -34.11 10.50
N PRO A 78 15.96 -34.90 9.93
CA PRO A 78 15.61 -36.20 10.47
C PRO A 78 16.82 -37.16 10.38
N GLU A 79 16.95 -38.02 11.40
CA GLU A 79 18.02 -39.04 11.49
C GLU A 79 17.83 -40.19 10.50
N ASP A 80 16.58 -40.51 10.17
CA ASP A 80 16.23 -41.52 9.17
C ASP A 80 16.04 -40.87 7.80
N ASP A 81 16.92 -41.21 6.85
CA ASP A 81 16.86 -40.70 5.48
C ASP A 81 15.57 -41.11 4.74
N ASN A 82 14.88 -42.17 5.17
CA ASN A 82 13.59 -42.57 4.60
C ASN A 82 12.46 -41.59 4.94
N LEU A 83 12.66 -40.73 5.94
CA LEU A 83 11.70 -39.69 6.31
C LEU A 83 11.88 -38.42 5.48
N ARG A 84 12.93 -38.33 4.64
CA ARG A 84 13.17 -37.19 3.76
C ARG A 84 12.31 -37.32 2.50
N PRO A 85 11.34 -36.42 2.27
CA PRO A 85 10.47 -36.50 1.11
C PRO A 85 11.24 -36.33 -0.21
N PHE A 86 12.25 -35.47 -0.20
CA PHE A 86 13.08 -35.16 -1.35
C PHE A 86 14.57 -35.19 -0.98
N ASN A 87 15.40 -35.54 -1.97
CA ASN A 87 16.84 -35.31 -1.88
C ASN A 87 17.18 -33.85 -2.22
N GLU A 88 18.42 -33.44 -1.93
CA GLU A 88 18.87 -32.05 -2.13
C GLU A 88 18.63 -31.54 -3.56
N PHE A 89 18.82 -32.41 -4.55
CA PHE A 89 18.57 -32.07 -5.96
C PHE A 89 17.10 -31.74 -6.22
N GLY A 90 16.17 -32.57 -5.71
CA GLY A 90 14.74 -32.35 -5.85
C GLY A 90 14.27 -31.08 -5.12
N VAL A 91 14.79 -30.83 -3.92
CA VAL A 91 14.51 -29.61 -3.15
C VAL A 91 14.93 -28.37 -3.95
N GLN A 92 16.16 -28.35 -4.48
CA GLN A 92 16.66 -27.23 -5.28
C GLN A 92 15.82 -26.99 -6.54
N MET A 93 15.38 -28.05 -7.22
CA MET A 93 14.55 -27.92 -8.41
C MET A 93 13.22 -27.21 -8.11
N ILE A 94 12.58 -27.55 -6.98
CA ILE A 94 11.34 -26.90 -6.53
C ILE A 94 11.61 -25.46 -6.10
N MET A 95 12.65 -25.23 -5.31
CA MET A 95 13.01 -23.89 -4.83
C MET A 95 13.33 -22.92 -5.98
N ASN A 96 13.95 -23.39 -7.06
CA ASN A 96 14.23 -22.58 -8.25
C ASN A 96 12.96 -22.13 -8.98
N ILE A 97 11.85 -22.88 -8.87
CA ILE A 97 10.55 -22.50 -9.46
C ILE A 97 9.87 -21.46 -8.57
N LEU A 98 10.01 -21.58 -7.25
CA LEU A 98 9.33 -20.73 -6.27
C LEU A 98 10.00 -19.36 -6.05
N SER A 99 11.30 -19.25 -6.33
CA SER A 99 12.07 -18.01 -6.12
C SER A 99 12.01 -17.01 -7.28
N PHE A 100 11.10 -17.21 -8.24
CA PHE A 100 10.95 -16.42 -9.46
C PHE A 100 10.18 -15.11 -9.29
#